data_AF-A0A3B0AME3-F1
#
_entry.id   AF-A0A3B0AME3-F1
#
_cell.length_a   1.000
_cell.length_b   1.000
_cell.length_c   1.000
_cell.angle_alpha   90.00
_cell.angle_beta   90.00
_cell.angle_gamma   90.00
#
_symmetry.space_group_name_H-M   'P 1'
#
loop_
_entity.id
_entity.type
_entity.pdbx_description
1 polymer ?
#
loop_
_entity_poly.entity_id
_entity_poly.type
_entity_poly.pdbx_seq_one_letter_code
_entity_poly.pdbx_strand_id
1 'polypeptide(L)'
;MSAIQPALTGLPDIPGARPQRDDYEQWLDEIRPAFEEVAATGRRFMSWQIKTEYNLPDPPDPAHQWGDAMGQFRRDGLIRHDGWGATRDGSGVRAWRGTRTAQNAARRAAEGRAAA
;
A
#
# COMPACT_ATOMS: atom_id res chain seq x y z
N MET A 1 -6.54 51.76 -1.86
CA MET A 1 -6.27 50.55 -2.67
C MET A 1 -5.51 49.56 -1.82
N SER A 2 -6.17 48.50 -1.36
CA SER A 2 -5.52 47.25 -0.97
C SER A 2 -6.62 46.19 -0.87
N ALA A 3 -6.77 45.37 -1.90
CA ALA A 3 -7.66 44.22 -1.85
C ALA A 3 -6.92 43.12 -1.11
N ILE A 4 -7.25 42.94 0.17
CA ILE A 4 -6.75 41.83 0.98
C ILE A 4 -7.39 40.58 0.38
N GLN A 5 -6.61 39.76 -0.32
CA GLN A 5 -7.04 38.42 -0.72
C GLN A 5 -7.16 37.56 0.56
N PRO A 6 -8.33 36.96 0.84
CA PRO A 6 -8.40 35.93 1.87
C PRO A 6 -7.54 34.74 1.44
N ALA A 7 -6.79 34.17 2.39
CA ALA A 7 -6.02 32.95 2.16
C ALA A 7 -6.93 31.89 1.52
N LEU A 8 -6.53 31.37 0.36
CA LEU A 8 -7.20 30.31 -0.35
C LEU A 8 -6.99 29.00 0.43
N THR A 9 -7.72 28.82 1.52
CA THR A 9 -7.80 27.55 2.23
C THR A 9 -8.69 26.63 1.43
N GLY A 10 -8.11 25.56 0.90
CA GLY A 10 -8.80 24.50 0.17
C GLY A 10 -8.36 24.44 -1.28
N LEU A 11 -7.34 23.61 -1.55
CA LEU A 11 -7.22 22.99 -2.87
C LEU A 11 -8.56 22.30 -3.18
N PRO A 12 -9.09 22.41 -4.41
CA PRO A 12 -10.33 21.73 -4.76
C PRO A 12 -10.19 20.23 -4.49
N ASP A 13 -11.21 19.62 -3.89
CA ASP A 13 -11.38 18.17 -3.80
C ASP A 13 -11.30 17.61 -5.23
N ILE A 14 -10.12 17.12 -5.61
CA ILE A 14 -9.95 16.44 -6.89
C ILE A 14 -10.65 15.08 -6.72
N PRO A 15 -11.68 14.76 -7.54
CA PRO A 15 -12.34 13.47 -7.44
C PRO A 15 -11.32 12.34 -7.62
N GLY A 16 -11.13 11.54 -6.57
CA GLY A 16 -10.14 10.45 -6.55
C GLY A 16 -8.77 10.80 -5.93
N ALA A 17 -8.58 12.03 -5.42
CA ALA A 17 -7.43 12.33 -4.58
C ALA A 17 -7.55 11.56 -3.25
N ARG A 18 -6.50 10.82 -2.93
CA ARG A 18 -6.38 10.11 -1.66
C ARG A 18 -5.74 11.05 -0.64
N PRO A 19 -6.09 10.92 0.65
CA PRO A 19 -5.38 11.66 1.67
C PRO A 19 -3.90 11.30 1.60
N GLN A 20 -3.06 12.33 1.60
CA GLN A 20 -1.61 12.19 1.71
C GLN A 20 -1.24 12.29 3.19
N ARG A 21 -0.30 11.44 3.64
CA ARG A 21 0.25 11.49 4.99
C ARG A 21 1.53 12.30 5.02
N ASP A 22 1.81 12.91 6.17
CA ASP A 22 3.02 13.71 6.40
C ASP A 22 4.18 12.90 7.00
N ASP A 23 3.88 11.72 7.56
CA ASP A 23 4.84 10.84 8.22
C ASP A 23 4.89 9.47 7.52
N TYR A 24 6.10 9.06 7.11
CA TYR A 24 6.30 7.81 6.38
C TYR A 24 6.12 6.57 7.24
N GLU A 25 6.58 6.59 8.49
CA GLU A 25 6.49 5.41 9.37
C GLU A 25 5.04 5.17 9.80
N GLN A 26 4.32 6.25 10.13
CA GLN A 26 2.88 6.16 10.43
C GLN A 26 2.08 5.71 9.20
N TRP A 27 2.42 6.23 8.01
CA TRP A 27 1.80 5.76 6.77
C TRP A 27 2.09 4.28 6.51
N LEU A 28 3.31 3.82 6.78
CA LEU A 28 3.70 2.43 6.58
C LEU A 28 2.93 1.50 7.52
N ASP A 29 2.77 1.87 8.79
CA ASP A 29 1.95 1.16 9.76
C ASP A 29 0.46 1.12 9.34
N GLU A 30 -0.05 2.21 8.76
CA GLU A 30 -1.43 2.29 8.27
C GLU A 30 -1.69 1.36 7.08
N ILE A 31 -0.77 1.27 6.12
CA ILE A 31 -1.00 0.44 4.92
C ILE A 31 -0.65 -1.03 5.12
N ARG A 32 0.27 -1.35 6.05
CA ARG A 32 0.81 -2.70 6.23
C ARG A 32 -0.27 -3.78 6.39
N PRO A 33 -1.34 -3.59 7.20
CA PRO A 33 -2.38 -4.59 7.37
C PRO A 33 -3.02 -5.07 6.06
N ALA A 34 -3.25 -4.17 5.10
CA ALA A 34 -3.81 -4.54 3.79
C ALA A 34 -2.87 -5.44 2.99
N PHE A 35 -1.55 -5.17 3.05
CA PHE A 35 -0.55 -6.02 2.43
C PHE A 35 -0.41 -7.37 3.14
N GLU A 36 -0.57 -7.41 4.46
CA GLU A 36 -0.57 -8.66 5.23
C GLU A 36 -1.75 -9.56 4.87
N GLU A 37 -2.95 -8.99 4.77
CA GLU A 37 -4.15 -9.69 4.34
C GLU A 37 -3.96 -10.30 2.94
N VAL A 38 -3.51 -9.49 1.98
CA VAL A 38 -3.27 -9.96 0.61
C VAL A 38 -2.14 -11.00 0.58
N ALA A 39 -1.06 -10.79 1.32
CA ALA A 39 0.05 -11.74 1.38
C ALA A 39 -0.40 -13.09 1.96
N ALA A 40 -1.31 -13.10 2.94
CA ALA A 40 -1.87 -14.31 3.52
C ALA A 40 -2.64 -15.16 2.50
N THR A 41 -3.20 -14.56 1.44
CA THR A 41 -3.87 -15.31 0.36
C THR A 41 -2.88 -16.02 -0.58
N GLY A 42 -1.64 -15.55 -0.64
CA GLY A 42 -0.67 -16.01 -1.63
C GLY A 42 -1.02 -15.65 -3.08
N ARG A 43 -2.02 -14.77 -3.33
CA ARG A 43 -2.32 -14.30 -4.69
C ARG A 43 -1.22 -13.37 -5.21
N ARG A 44 -1.12 -13.29 -6.54
CA ARG A 44 -0.25 -12.33 -7.21
C ARG A 44 -0.93 -10.96 -7.24
N PHE A 45 -0.18 -9.90 -6.99
CA PHE A 45 -0.69 -8.53 -7.01
C PHE A 45 0.39 -7.51 -7.42
N MET A 46 -0.05 -6.30 -7.75
CA MET A 46 0.78 -5.10 -7.94
C MET A 46 0.41 -4.08 -6.86
N SER A 47 1.37 -3.27 -6.39
CA SER A 47 1.14 -2.32 -5.28
C SER A 47 0.00 -1.34 -5.56
N TRP A 48 -0.11 -0.86 -6.81
CA TRP A 48 -1.20 0.03 -7.23
C TRP A 48 -2.58 -0.64 -7.19
N GLN A 49 -2.66 -1.97 -7.37
CA GLN A 49 -3.92 -2.70 -7.23
C GLN A 49 -4.38 -2.70 -5.78
N ILE A 50 -3.46 -2.96 -4.84
CA ILE A 50 -3.77 -2.98 -3.41
C ILE A 50 -4.12 -1.59 -2.92
N LYS A 51 -3.35 -0.57 -3.34
CA LYS A 51 -3.71 0.83 -3.13
C LYS A 51 -5.16 1.07 -3.57
N THR A 52 -5.50 0.70 -4.80
CA THR A 52 -6.84 0.92 -5.35
C THR A 52 -7.93 0.18 -4.57
N GLU A 53 -7.77 -1.13 -4.41
CA GLU A 53 -8.71 -2.06 -3.78
C GLU A 53 -9.02 -1.70 -2.32
N TYR A 54 -8.00 -1.31 -1.55
CA TYR A 54 -8.13 -0.98 -0.12
C TYR A 54 -8.28 0.52 0.15
N ASN A 55 -8.40 1.36 -0.89
CA ASN A 55 -8.45 2.82 -0.77
C ASN A 55 -7.35 3.44 0.11
N LEU A 56 -6.11 2.90 0.04
CA LEU A 56 -4.99 3.35 0.87
C LEU A 56 -4.56 4.80 0.60
N PRO A 57 -4.11 5.53 1.65
CA PRO A 57 -3.56 6.87 1.52
C PRO A 57 -2.23 6.87 0.75
N ASP A 58 -1.84 8.04 0.27
CA ASP A 58 -0.52 8.26 -0.32
C ASP A 58 0.52 8.65 0.75
N PRO A 59 1.79 8.26 0.56
CA PRO A 59 2.87 8.63 1.48
C PRO A 59 3.30 10.09 1.30
N PRO A 60 4.18 10.62 2.17
CA PRO A 60 4.74 11.96 2.02
C PRO A 60 5.40 12.22 0.65
N ASP A 61 6.06 11.21 0.07
CA ASP A 61 6.64 11.24 -1.28
C ASP A 61 6.14 10.04 -2.12
N PRO A 62 5.00 10.18 -2.83
CA PRO A 62 4.39 9.11 -3.61
C PRO A 62 5.25 8.58 -4.75
N ALA A 63 6.22 9.35 -5.25
CA ALA A 63 7.05 8.95 -6.37
C ALA A 63 8.07 7.86 -6.00
N HIS A 64 8.50 7.84 -4.74
CA HIS A 64 9.60 6.98 -4.28
C HIS A 64 9.16 6.00 -3.18
N GLN A 65 8.35 6.46 -2.22
CA GLN A 65 8.12 5.74 -0.97
C GLN A 65 7.24 4.49 -1.12
N TRP A 66 6.43 4.41 -2.18
CA TRP A 66 5.77 3.15 -2.55
C TRP A 66 6.77 2.04 -2.90
N GLY A 67 7.87 2.38 -3.58
CA GLY A 67 8.94 1.43 -3.89
C GLY A 67 9.68 0.96 -2.64
N ASP A 68 9.94 1.90 -1.73
CA ASP A 68 10.63 1.64 -0.46
C ASP A 68 9.81 0.73 0.46
N ALA A 69 8.51 0.99 0.59
CA ALA A 69 7.58 0.14 1.33
C ALA A 69 7.59 -1.31 0.82
N MET A 70 7.51 -1.50 -0.51
CA MET A 70 7.58 -2.85 -1.10
C MET A 70 8.95 -3.51 -0.86
N GLY A 71 10.03 -2.72 -0.86
CA GLY A 71 11.36 -3.17 -0.48
C GLY A 71 11.42 -3.66 0.97
N GLN A 72 10.80 -2.93 1.89
CA GLN A 72 10.71 -3.26 3.30
C GLN A 72 9.87 -4.52 3.54
N PHE A 73 8.66 -4.60 2.99
CA PHE A 73 7.82 -5.81 3.09
C PHE A 73 8.51 -7.06 2.53
N ARG A 74 9.34 -6.91 1.50
CA ARG A 74 10.17 -8.01 1.00
C ARG A 74 11.24 -8.42 2.01
N ARG A 75 11.95 -7.45 2.60
CA ARG A 75 13.00 -7.71 3.61
C ARG A 75 12.42 -8.38 4.86
N ASP A 76 11.22 -7.98 5.26
CA ASP A 76 10.48 -8.56 6.39
C ASP A 76 9.94 -9.96 6.09
N GLY A 77 10.10 -10.44 4.85
CA GLY A 77 9.62 -11.75 4.42
C GLY A 77 8.10 -11.82 4.24
N LEU A 78 7.41 -10.69 4.18
CA LEU A 78 5.96 -10.65 3.93
C LEU A 78 5.64 -11.06 2.48
N ILE A 79 6.41 -10.54 1.54
CA ILE A 79 6.20 -10.70 0.11
C ILE A 79 7.48 -11.11 -0.62
N ARG A 80 7.34 -11.67 -1.82
CA ARG A 80 8.41 -11.95 -2.76
C ARG A 80 8.08 -11.43 -4.15
N HIS A 81 9.12 -11.12 -4.93
CA HIS A 81 8.96 -10.75 -6.34
C HIS A 81 8.42 -11.94 -7.13
N ASP A 82 7.39 -11.69 -7.96
CA ASP A 82 6.70 -12.68 -8.79
C ASP A 82 6.64 -12.22 -10.26
N GLY A 83 7.75 -11.65 -10.75
CA GLY A 83 7.88 -11.17 -12.12
C GLY A 83 7.28 -9.78 -12.35
N TRP A 84 6.82 -9.53 -13.58
CA TRP A 84 6.33 -8.22 -14.01
C TRP A 84 4.89 -8.31 -14.51
N GLY A 85 4.07 -7.35 -14.13
CA GLY A 85 2.78 -7.06 -14.73
C GLY A 85 2.87 -5.84 -15.65
N ALA A 86 1.74 -5.46 -16.24
CA ALA A 86 1.62 -4.26 -17.06
C ALA A 86 0.50 -3.36 -16.52
N THR A 87 0.73 -2.06 -16.58
CA THR A 87 -0.31 -1.04 -16.42
C THR A 87 -1.11 -0.89 -17.72
N ARG A 88 -2.20 -0.11 -17.69
CA ARG A 88 -3.12 0.06 -18.83
C ARG A 88 -2.43 0.60 -20.09
N ASP A 89 -1.43 1.45 -19.91
CA ASP A 89 -0.59 2.02 -20.97
C ASP A 89 0.53 1.08 -21.45
N GLY A 90 0.62 -0.13 -20.89
CA GLY A 90 1.64 -1.13 -21.24
C GLY A 90 2.95 -0.99 -20.47
N SER A 91 3.07 -0.03 -19.55
CA SER A 91 4.29 0.12 -18.74
C SER A 91 4.49 -1.05 -17.79
N GLY A 92 5.73 -1.56 -17.70
CA GLY A 92 6.08 -2.69 -16.85
C GLY A 92 6.13 -2.32 -15.37
N VAL A 93 5.45 -3.10 -14.52
CA VAL A 93 5.44 -2.90 -13.05
C VAL A 93 5.75 -4.20 -12.33
N ARG A 94 6.47 -4.12 -11.21
CA ARG A 94 6.80 -5.32 -10.42
C ARG A 94 5.53 -5.96 -9.87
N ALA A 95 5.42 -7.27 -10.04
CA ALA A 95 4.41 -8.08 -9.40
C ALA A 95 4.99 -8.78 -8.16
N TRP A 96 4.11 -8.98 -7.18
CA TRP A 96 4.44 -9.49 -5.86
C TRP A 96 3.50 -10.61 -5.49
N ARG A 97 3.95 -11.45 -4.56
CA ARG A 97 3.15 -12.52 -3.96
C ARG A 97 3.52 -12.68 -2.51
N GLY A 98 2.54 -12.99 -1.66
CA GLY A 98 2.81 -13.34 -0.27
C GLY A 98 3.69 -14.58 -0.13
N THR A 99 4.57 -14.58 0.87
CA THR A 99 5.44 -15.73 1.16
C THR A 99 4.68 -16.86 1.86
N ARG A 100 5.26 -18.08 1.87
CA ARG A 100 4.73 -19.18 2.69
C ARG A 100 4.77 -18.86 4.18
N THR A 101 5.76 -18.08 4.63
CA THR A 101 5.86 -17.63 6.02
C THR A 101 4.66 -16.79 6.41
N ALA A 102 4.30 -15.80 5.59
CA ALA A 102 3.12 -14.97 5.79
C ALA A 102 1.82 -15.80 5.84
N GLN A 103 1.65 -16.73 4.89
CA GLN A 103 0.49 -17.61 4.83
C GLN A 103 0.38 -18.51 6.08
N ASN A 104 1.50 -19.09 6.52
CA ASN A 104 1.54 -19.94 7.71
C ASN A 104 1.25 -19.14 9.00
N ALA A 105 1.75 -17.91 9.10
CA ALA A 105 1.48 -17.03 10.23
C ALA A 105 -0.02 -16.70 10.33
N ALA A 106 -0.64 -16.33 9.20
CA ALA A 106 -2.08 -16.07 9.15
C ALA A 106 -2.91 -17.30 9.52
N ARG A 107 -2.54 -18.49 9.04
CA ARG A 107 -3.21 -19.75 9.40
C ARG A 107 -3.14 -20.03 10.90
N ARG A 108 -1.96 -19.92 11.51
CA ARG A 108 -1.78 -20.11 12.97
C ARG A 108 -2.61 -19.12 13.78
N ALA A 109 -2.68 -17.86 13.34
CA ALA A 109 -3.51 -16.85 14.00
C ALA A 109 -5.02 -17.18 13.90
N ALA A 110 -5.47 -17.77 12.79
CA ALA A 110 -6.85 -18.22 12.64
C ALA A 110 -7.17 -19.44 13.54
N GLU A 111 -6.26 -20.42 13.60
CA GLU A 111 -6.37 -21.59 14.47
C GLU A 111 -6.43 -21.21 15.96
N GLY A 112 -5.60 -20.26 16.40
CA GLY A 112 -5.61 -19.76 17.77
C GLY A 112 -6.90 -19.04 18.17
N ARG A 113 -7.56 -18.34 17.23
CA ARG A 113 -8.87 -17.69 17.48
C ARG A 113 -10.02 -18.68 17.57
N ALA A 114 -9.94 -19.82 16.87
CA ALA A 114 -10.98 -20.85 16.92
C ALA A 114 -10.93 -21.70 18.20
N ALA A 115 -9.81 -21.68 18.91
CA ALA A 115 -9.57 -22.44 20.13
C ALA A 115 -9.85 -21.66 21.44
N ALA A 116 -10.21 -20.37 21.33
CA ALA A 116 -10.53 -19.48 22.45
C ALA A 116 -12.03 -19.21 22.53
#